data_AF-A0A3C0U0J5-F1
#
_entry.id   AF-A0A3C0U0J5-F1
#
_cell.length_a   1.000
_cell.length_b   1.000
_cell.length_c   1.000
_cell.angle_alpha   90.00
_cell.angle_beta   90.00
_cell.angle_gamma   90.00
#
_symmetry.space_group_name_H-M   'P 1'
#
loop_
_entity.id
_entity.type
_entity.pdbx_description
1 polymer ?
#
loop_
_entity_poly.entity_id
_entity_poly.type
_entity_poly.pdbx_seq_one_letter_code
_entity_poly.pdbx_strand_id
1 'polypeptide(L)'
;MKDNEALYFECESGISGDMAVAALLDVGADQTVLQKALDSIPAHGFTTRISRVNKGGVSCCDFDVILDAEHENHDHDMEYLFGHEHHHDDD
;
A
#
# COMPACT_ATOMS: atom_id res chain seq x y z
N MET A 1 -11.97 7.51 29.12
CA MET A 1 -10.63 7.52 28.52
C MET A 1 -10.57 6.27 27.67
N LYS A 2 -10.34 6.38 26.35
CA LYS A 2 -10.12 5.18 25.53
C LYS A 2 -8.81 4.56 26.02
N ASP A 3 -8.81 3.24 26.18
CA ASP A 3 -7.61 2.48 26.53
C ASP A 3 -6.50 2.80 25.51
N ASN A 4 -5.25 2.77 25.95
CA ASN A 4 -4.10 3.12 25.14
C ASN A 4 -3.87 2.00 24.10
N GLU A 5 -4.59 2.03 22.98
CA GLU A 5 -4.44 1.09 21.86
C GLU A 5 -3.06 1.32 21.22
N ALA A 6 -2.12 0.43 21.53
CA ALA A 6 -0.75 0.50 21.04
C ALA A 6 -0.55 -0.54 19.94
N LEU A 7 0.03 -0.09 18.83
CA LEU A 7 0.44 -0.96 17.72
C LEU A 7 1.94 -1.26 17.85
N TYR A 8 2.29 -2.54 17.89
CA TYR A 8 3.67 -3.00 17.91
C TYR A 8 4.00 -3.69 16.58
N PHE A 9 5.00 -3.17 15.88
CA PHE A 9 5.47 -3.70 14.61
C PHE A 9 6.75 -4.52 14.81
N GLU A 10 6.64 -5.84 14.67
CA GLU A 10 7.79 -6.73 14.51
C GLU A 10 7.95 -7.04 13.01
N CYS A 11 8.71 -6.20 12.31
CA CYS A 11 8.84 -6.24 10.85
C CYS A 11 10.23 -6.72 10.43
N GLU A 12 10.68 -7.88 10.93
CA GLU A 12 12.00 -8.45 10.57
C GLU A 12 12.15 -8.60 9.04
N SER A 13 11.09 -9.04 8.35
CA SER A 13 11.02 -9.19 6.90
C SER A 13 10.26 -8.05 6.19
N GLY A 14 9.95 -6.97 6.93
CA GLY A 14 9.13 -5.87 6.45
C GLY A 14 7.61 -6.09 6.61
N ILE A 15 6.85 -5.06 6.25
CA ILE A 15 5.38 -5.07 6.17
C ILE A 15 5.00 -4.28 4.92
N SER A 16 3.98 -4.73 4.18
CA SER A 16 3.48 -3.96 3.04
C SER A 16 2.76 -2.70 3.52
N GLY A 17 2.79 -1.66 2.67
CA GLY A 17 2.24 -0.34 3.04
C GLY A 17 0.74 -0.38 3.33
N ASP A 18 -0.01 -1.18 2.58
CA ASP A 18 -1.44 -1.38 2.76
C ASP A 18 -1.78 -2.05 4.11
N MET A 19 -1.02 -3.07 4.50
CA MET A 19 -1.13 -3.72 5.80
C MET A 19 -0.79 -2.75 6.94
N ALA A 20 0.21 -1.89 6.76
CA ALA A 20 0.56 -0.87 7.76
C ALA A 20 -0.54 0.19 7.92
N VAL A 21 -1.12 0.68 6.81
CA VAL A 21 -2.23 1.63 6.82
C VAL A 21 -3.46 1.01 7.49
N ALA A 22 -3.81 -0.23 7.14
CA ALA A 22 -4.92 -0.95 7.74
C ALA A 22 -4.74 -1.10 9.26
N ALA A 23 -3.54 -1.47 9.71
CA ALA A 23 -3.25 -1.61 11.14
C ALA A 23 -3.35 -0.29 11.92
N LEU A 24 -2.92 0.83 11.32
CA LEU A 24 -3.06 2.17 11.91
C LEU A 24 -4.53 2.58 12.03
N LEU A 25 -5.35 2.31 11.01
CA LEU A 25 -6.78 2.57 11.05
C LEU A 25 -7.47 1.72 12.12
N ASP A 26 -7.03 0.46 12.30
CA ASP A 26 -7.62 -0.46 13.29
C ASP A 26 -7.40 0.00 14.74
N VAL A 27 -6.27 0.66 15.03
CA VAL A 27 -6.01 1.29 16.35
C VAL A 27 -6.57 2.71 16.46
N GLY A 28 -7.40 3.14 15.50
CA GLY A 28 -8.20 4.36 15.60
C GLY A 28 -7.62 5.60 14.92
N ALA A 29 -6.70 5.44 13.96
CA ALA A 29 -6.31 6.55 13.10
C ALA A 29 -7.49 7.10 12.29
N ASP A 30 -7.50 8.42 12.04
CA ASP A 30 -8.61 9.09 11.35
C ASP A 30 -8.52 8.89 9.82
N GLN A 31 -9.54 8.22 9.27
CA GLN A 31 -9.68 7.99 7.83
C GLN A 31 -9.70 9.29 7.02
N THR A 32 -10.22 10.39 7.57
CA THR A 32 -10.25 11.70 6.90
C THR A 32 -8.85 12.27 6.73
N VAL A 33 -7.97 12.03 7.71
CA VAL A 33 -6.57 12.45 7.63
C VAL A 33 -5.83 11.62 6.58
N LEU A 34 -6.08 10.31 6.55
CA LEU A 34 -5.55 9.42 5.51
C LEU A 34 -5.99 9.89 4.11
N GLN A 35 -7.27 10.15 3.90
CA GLN A 35 -7.77 10.59 2.59
C GLN A 35 -7.12 11.91 2.16
N LYS A 36 -7.03 12.90 3.05
CA LYS A 36 -6.33 14.17 2.76
C LYS A 36 -4.86 13.95 2.40
N ALA A 37 -4.18 13.02 3.06
CA ALA A 37 -2.79 12.69 2.75
C ALA A 37 -2.68 12.05 1.35
N LEU A 38 -3.57 11.11 1.01
CA LEU A 38 -3.61 10.50 -0.32
C LEU A 38 -3.91 11.52 -1.42
N ASP A 39 -4.88 12.41 -1.21
CA ASP A 39 -5.25 13.45 -2.16
C ASP A 39 -4.13 14.48 -2.40
N SER A 40 -3.17 14.57 -1.49
CA SER A 40 -2.02 15.48 -1.62
C SER A 40 -0.91 14.93 -2.52
N ILE A 41 -0.94 13.63 -2.82
CA ILE A 41 0.04 12.98 -3.69
C ILE A 41 -0.40 13.18 -5.14
N PRO A 42 0.47 13.69 -6.05
CA PRO A 42 0.14 13.83 -7.47
C PRO A 42 0.21 12.48 -8.19
N ALA A 43 -0.59 11.52 -7.73
CA ALA A 43 -0.72 10.18 -8.28
C ALA A 43 -2.17 9.96 -8.73
N HIS A 44 -2.32 9.23 -9.83
CA HIS A 44 -3.59 8.91 -10.45
C HIS A 44 -3.66 7.42 -10.77
N GLY A 45 -4.81 6.95 -11.22
CA GLY A 45 -5.00 5.57 -11.67
C GLY A 45 -5.17 4.54 -10.55
N PHE A 46 -5.51 4.99 -9.34
CA PHE A 46 -5.89 4.11 -8.26
C PHE A 46 -7.11 4.65 -7.49
N THR A 47 -7.79 3.75 -6.82
CA THR A 47 -8.79 4.05 -5.80
C THR A 47 -8.47 3.23 -4.55
N THR A 48 -8.98 3.66 -3.40
CA THR A 48 -8.78 2.94 -2.14
C THR A 48 -10.09 2.44 -1.59
N ARG A 49 -10.05 1.25 -0.97
CA ARG A 49 -11.19 0.65 -0.29
C ARG A 49 -10.78 0.24 1.11
N ILE A 50 -11.54 0.67 2.09
CA ILE A 50 -11.37 0.28 3.49
C ILE A 50 -12.53 -0.63 3.88
N SER A 51 -12.22 -1.81 4.38
CA SER A 51 -13.23 -2.79 4.80
C SER A 51 -12.79 -3.56 6.05
N ARG A 52 -13.73 -4.28 6.68
CA ARG A 52 -13.40 -5.25 7.72
C ARG A 52 -13.45 -6.64 7.12
N VAL A 53 -12.37 -7.40 7.33
CA VAL A 53 -12.25 -8.78 6.84
C VAL A 53 -12.06 -9.73 8.02
N ASN A 54 -12.30 -11.03 7.79
CA ASN A 54 -11.92 -12.08 8.72
C ASN A 54 -10.88 -12.97 8.04
N LYS A 55 -9.64 -12.95 8.54
CA LYS A 55 -8.55 -13.81 8.06
C LYS A 55 -8.08 -14.69 9.20
N GLY A 56 -8.14 -16.01 9.01
CA GLY A 56 -7.72 -16.98 10.03
C GLY A 56 -8.46 -16.86 11.38
N GLY A 57 -9.70 -16.38 11.39
CA GLY A 57 -10.48 -16.17 12.61
C GLY A 57 -10.29 -14.80 13.27
N VAL A 58 -9.37 -13.97 12.77
CA VAL A 58 -9.12 -12.62 13.27
C VAL A 58 -9.90 -11.62 12.43
N SER A 59 -10.67 -10.75 13.09
CA SER A 59 -11.32 -9.62 12.42
C SER A 59 -10.39 -8.41 12.42
N CYS A 60 -9.95 -7.98 11.24
CA CYS A 60 -9.01 -6.87 11.05
C CYS A 60 -9.53 -5.88 9.99
N CYS A 61 -9.03 -4.65 10.03
CA CYS A 61 -9.16 -3.72 8.92
C CYS A 61 -8.35 -4.24 7.71
N ASP A 62 -8.87 -3.97 6.52
CA ASP A 62 -8.26 -4.24 5.23
C ASP A 62 -8.29 -2.93 4.45
N PHE A 63 -7.11 -2.45 4.06
CA PHE A 63 -6.94 -1.29 3.19
C PHE A 63 -6.45 -1.82 1.86
N ASP A 64 -7.24 -1.62 0.81
CA ASP A 64 -7.00 -2.17 -0.51
C ASP A 64 -6.78 -1.04 -1.50
N VAL A 65 -5.69 -1.13 -2.28
CA VAL A 65 -5.33 -0.16 -3.32
C VAL A 65 -5.65 -0.79 -4.66
N ILE A 66 -6.73 -0.33 -5.27
CA ILE A 66 -7.26 -0.89 -6.51
C ILE A 66 -6.80 0.00 -7.65
N LEU A 67 -5.93 -0.55 -8.51
CA LEU A 67 -5.46 0.12 -9.72
C LEU A 67 -6.55 0.10 -10.80
N ASP A 68 -6.53 1.06 -11.71
CA ASP A 68 -7.35 0.99 -12.91
C ASP A 68 -6.78 0.00 -13.95
N ALA A 69 -7.59 -0.34 -14.96
CA ALA A 69 -7.21 -1.34 -15.96
C ALA A 69 -5.98 -0.97 -16.80
N GLU A 70 -5.63 0.33 -16.89
CA GLU A 70 -4.42 0.78 -17.60
C GLU A 70 -3.16 0.52 -16.76
N HIS A 71 -3.29 0.53 -15.43
CA HIS A 71 -2.18 0.36 -14.48
C HIS A 71 -2.11 -1.04 -13.84
N GLU A 72 -3.12 -1.91 -14.00
CA GLU A 72 -3.14 -3.28 -13.45
C GLU A 72 -2.09 -4.24 -14.05
N ASN A 73 -1.47 -3.92 -15.20
CA ASN A 73 -0.64 -4.85 -15.99
C ASN A 73 0.86 -4.47 -16.09
N HIS A 74 1.33 -3.47 -15.35
CA HIS A 74 2.72 -2.96 -15.41
C HIS A 74 3.65 -3.53 -14.31
N ASP A 75 3.27 -4.63 -13.65
CA ASP A 75 4.13 -5.34 -12.70
C ASP A 75 4.78 -6.59 -13.32
N HIS A 76 4.60 -6.83 -14.62
CA HIS A 76 5.14 -8.00 -15.34
C HIS A 76 6.22 -7.65 -16.37
N ASP A 77 6.40 -6.39 -16.72
CA ASP A 77 7.60 -5.93 -17.40
C ASP A 77 8.69 -5.69 -16.36
N MET A 78 9.38 -6.77 -15.98
CA MET A 78 10.67 -6.73 -15.28
C MET A 78 11.77 -5.96 -16.07
N GLU A 79 11.39 -5.13 -17.05
CA GLU A 79 12.24 -4.33 -17.92
C GLU A 79 13.13 -3.38 -17.10
N TYR A 80 12.64 -2.89 -15.95
CA TYR A 80 13.46 -2.08 -15.03
C TYR A 80 14.57 -2.87 -14.30
N LEU A 81 14.51 -4.21 -14.26
CA LEU A 81 15.55 -5.07 -13.69
C LEU A 81 16.63 -5.44 -14.72
N PHE A 82 16.29 -5.42 -16.00
CA PHE A 82 17.22 -5.62 -17.11
C PHE A 82 17.62 -4.24 -17.64
N GLY A 83 18.45 -3.54 -16.87
CA GLY A 83 18.99 -2.22 -17.26
C GLY A 83 19.39 -2.21 -18.73
N HIS A 84 18.94 -1.19 -19.47
CA HIS A 84 19.22 -1.06 -20.90
C HIS A 84 20.73 -1.21 -21.14
N GLU A 85 21.15 -2.27 -21.83
CA GLU A 85 22.50 -2.37 -22.35
C GLU A 85 22.66 -1.27 -23.41
N HIS A 86 23.28 -0.17 -23.01
CA HIS A 86 23.80 0.82 -23.93
C HIS A 86 24.89 0.14 -24.77
N HIS A 87 24.52 -0.35 -25.95
CA HIS A 87 25.46 -0.67 -27.02
C HIS A 87 26.21 0.62 -27.36
N HIS A 88 27.44 0.74 -26.85
CA HIS A 88 28.40 1.70 -27.36
C HIS A 88 28.89 1.16 -28.71
N ASP A 89 28.47 1.80 -29.80
CA ASP A 89 29.14 1.67 -31.08
C ASP A 89 30.54 2.30 -30.94
N ASP A 90 31.56 1.43 -30.93
CA ASP A 90 32.97 1.83 -31.06
C ASP A 90 33.25 2.23 -32.53
N ASP A 91 33.58 3.50 -32.74
CA ASP A 91 34.27 4.04 -33.94
C ASP A 91 35.75 4.32 -33.62
#